data_AF-A0A242W1A7-F1
#
_entry.id   AF-A0A242W1A7-F1
#
_cell.length_a   1.000
_cell.length_b   1.000
_cell.length_c   1.000
_cell.angle_alpha   90.00
_cell.angle_beta   90.00
_cell.angle_gamma   90.00
#
_symmetry.space_group_name_H-M   'P 1'
#
loop_
_entity.id
_entity.type
_entity.pdbx_description
1 polymer ?
#
loop_
_entity_poly.entity_id
_entity_poly.type
_entity_poly.pdbx_seq_one_letter_code
_entity_poly.pdbx_strand_id
1 'polypeptide(L)'
;MLNKQGITISLCMIVRDEEKTIARCLDSVEKIVDEIIVVDTGSIDRTKEIVEKYTSNIYDFQWIDDFAAARNFSFSKATQEYILWLDADDVLLEDAQEALKLLKRELDPKIDAVSMPYHLAMDSNGKPLYCTKRNRLVKREKQFQWFGKVHEYLAISGETFSSNVAITHKKEKKVTNRNLKIFQDAVAAGEELSPRDLFYYANECMDNQKYDDAVLLYETFLNQDEGWYEEKIYACGKLGDCYAKLGLWEKAVESCVKSFRYAIPRGENCTRIGYIYMEQQKYNEAIFWFKLATEVPMATESPFHSPASYTWLPYLQMCICYSKLGEQDKAYYYNELAASYVPNNAAIEYNRKYFRSIFDQQKKSL
;
A
#
# COMPACT_ATOMS: atom_id res chain seq x y z
N MET A 1 2.02 -32.33 -33.10
CA MET A 1 1.79 -31.82 -31.72
C MET A 1 0.80 -30.68 -31.86
N LEU A 2 -0.38 -30.79 -31.26
CA LEU A 2 -1.45 -29.80 -31.42
C LEU A 2 -0.96 -28.43 -30.93
N ASN A 3 -1.06 -27.41 -31.79
CA ASN A 3 -0.90 -26.00 -31.43
C ASN A 3 -1.83 -25.72 -30.26
N LYS A 4 -1.30 -25.64 -29.04
CA LYS A 4 -2.10 -25.21 -27.91
C LYS A 4 -2.30 -23.70 -28.07
N GLN A 5 -3.51 -23.33 -28.48
CA GLN A 5 -3.97 -21.95 -28.39
C GLN A 5 -3.78 -21.52 -26.93
N GLY A 6 -3.22 -20.32 -26.70
CA GLY A 6 -2.94 -19.82 -25.35
C GLY A 6 -4.20 -19.79 -24.46
N ILE A 7 -4.04 -19.46 -23.19
CA ILE A 7 -5.18 -19.37 -22.27
C ILE A 7 -6.18 -18.29 -22.72
N THR A 8 -7.43 -18.47 -22.33
CA THR A 8 -8.49 -17.45 -22.49
C THR A 8 -8.73 -16.69 -21.20
N ILE A 9 -9.02 -15.39 -21.29
CA ILE A 9 -9.10 -14.46 -20.15
C ILE A 9 -10.41 -13.67 -20.15
N SER A 10 -11.13 -13.74 -19.03
CA SER A 10 -12.23 -12.83 -18.69
C SER A 10 -11.69 -11.71 -17.83
N LEU A 11 -11.86 -10.45 -18.25
CA LEU A 11 -11.67 -9.29 -17.39
C LEU A 11 -12.94 -9.09 -16.56
N CYS A 12 -12.84 -9.16 -15.23
CA CYS A 12 -13.92 -8.86 -14.31
C CYS A 12 -13.63 -7.58 -13.53
N MET A 13 -14.56 -6.63 -13.58
CA MET A 13 -14.45 -5.34 -12.89
C MET A 13 -15.73 -5.05 -12.10
N ILE A 14 -15.58 -4.36 -10.97
CA ILE A 14 -16.67 -3.66 -10.29
C ILE A 14 -16.46 -2.16 -10.48
N VAL A 15 -17.51 -1.40 -10.79
CA VAL A 15 -17.41 0.04 -11.07
C VAL A 15 -18.49 0.83 -10.36
N ARG A 16 -18.16 2.09 -10.05
CA ARG A 16 -19.11 3.12 -9.61
C ARG A 16 -18.55 4.51 -9.86
N ASP A 17 -19.23 5.26 -10.71
CA ASP A 17 -18.90 6.66 -11.01
C ASP A 17 -17.42 6.82 -11.43
N GLU A 18 -17.04 6.15 -12.52
CA GLU A 18 -15.68 6.03 -13.07
C GLU A 18 -15.56 6.64 -14.47
N GLU A 19 -16.44 7.58 -14.87
CA GLU A 19 -16.45 8.13 -16.24
C GLU A 19 -15.12 8.74 -16.70
N LYS A 20 -14.26 9.13 -15.74
CA LYS A 20 -12.95 9.77 -16.00
C LYS A 20 -11.82 8.76 -16.23
N THR A 21 -11.96 7.55 -15.72
CA THR A 21 -10.87 6.56 -15.58
C THR A 21 -11.14 5.31 -16.40
N ILE A 22 -12.40 4.87 -16.47
CA ILE A 22 -12.78 3.56 -17.02
C ILE A 22 -12.36 3.35 -18.48
N ALA A 23 -12.50 4.36 -19.35
CA ALA A 23 -12.11 4.27 -20.76
C ALA A 23 -10.62 3.94 -20.91
N ARG A 24 -9.76 4.68 -20.18
CA ARG A 24 -8.31 4.47 -20.19
C ARG A 24 -7.92 3.08 -19.69
N CYS A 25 -8.61 2.57 -18.67
CA CYS A 25 -8.40 1.20 -18.19
C CYS A 25 -8.74 0.19 -19.29
N LEU A 26 -9.95 0.27 -19.85
CA LEU A 26 -10.43 -0.66 -20.86
C LEU A 26 -9.60 -0.62 -22.15
N ASP A 27 -9.26 0.58 -22.65
CA ASP A 27 -8.38 0.78 -23.82
C ASP A 27 -7.03 0.07 -23.65
N SER A 28 -6.53 -0.04 -22.42
CA SER A 28 -5.23 -0.65 -22.13
C SER A 28 -5.23 -2.18 -22.19
N VAL A 29 -6.40 -2.81 -22.21
CA VAL A 29 -6.52 -4.27 -22.01
C VAL A 29 -7.47 -4.96 -23.01
N GLU A 30 -8.41 -4.21 -23.63
CA GLU A 30 -9.46 -4.74 -24.50
C GLU A 30 -8.94 -5.63 -25.65
N LYS A 31 -7.77 -5.32 -26.21
CA LYS A 31 -7.18 -6.07 -27.34
C LYS A 31 -6.47 -7.36 -26.91
N ILE A 32 -6.41 -7.64 -25.61
CA ILE A 32 -5.64 -8.75 -25.03
C ILE A 32 -6.56 -9.79 -24.42
N VAL A 33 -7.63 -9.36 -23.75
CA VAL A 33 -8.61 -10.26 -23.12
C VAL A 33 -9.65 -10.76 -24.12
N ASP A 34 -10.32 -11.87 -23.79
CA ASP A 34 -11.29 -12.52 -24.67
C ASP A 34 -12.74 -12.16 -24.28
N GLU A 35 -12.94 -11.76 -23.02
CA GLU A 35 -14.22 -11.37 -22.47
C GLU A 35 -14.02 -10.19 -21.51
N ILE A 36 -14.92 -9.20 -21.54
CA ILE A 36 -14.96 -8.10 -20.59
C ILE A 36 -16.30 -8.15 -19.88
N ILE A 37 -16.28 -8.21 -18.56
CA ILE A 37 -17.43 -8.22 -17.66
C ILE A 37 -17.31 -7.04 -16.72
N VAL A 38 -18.34 -6.20 -16.72
CA VAL A 38 -18.41 -5.06 -15.82
C VAL A 38 -19.66 -5.18 -14.97
N VAL A 39 -19.45 -5.17 -13.66
CA VAL A 39 -20.52 -5.08 -12.67
C VAL A 39 -20.60 -3.64 -12.17
N ASP A 40 -21.70 -2.97 -12.50
CA ASP A 40 -21.97 -1.62 -12.03
C ASP A 40 -22.70 -1.68 -10.69
N THR A 41 -22.19 -0.93 -9.70
CA THR A 41 -22.72 -0.91 -8.33
C THR A 41 -23.57 0.32 -8.02
N GLY A 42 -24.16 0.94 -9.06
CA GLY A 42 -25.04 2.10 -8.95
C GLY A 42 -24.37 3.41 -9.39
N SER A 43 -23.70 3.42 -10.53
CA SER A 43 -23.21 4.65 -11.18
C SER A 43 -24.38 5.54 -11.58
N ILE A 44 -24.22 6.84 -11.40
CA ILE A 44 -25.16 7.89 -11.82
C ILE A 44 -24.56 8.82 -12.89
N ASP A 45 -23.27 8.64 -13.20
CA ASP A 45 -22.57 9.32 -14.29
C ASP A 45 -22.61 8.51 -15.59
N ARG A 46 -21.75 8.87 -16.57
CA ARG A 46 -21.70 8.20 -17.87
C ARG A 46 -20.87 6.91 -17.89
N THR A 47 -20.53 6.33 -16.75
CA THR A 47 -19.69 5.11 -16.68
C THR A 47 -20.27 3.99 -17.54
N LYS A 48 -21.57 3.70 -17.42
CA LYS A 48 -22.22 2.64 -18.22
C LYS A 48 -22.19 2.92 -19.72
N GLU A 49 -22.52 4.15 -20.13
CA GLU A 49 -22.48 4.58 -21.53
C GLU A 49 -21.08 4.39 -22.14
N ILE A 50 -20.02 4.63 -21.36
CA ILE A 50 -18.65 4.42 -21.81
C ILE A 50 -18.35 2.92 -21.95
N VAL A 51 -18.72 2.11 -20.94
CA VAL A 51 -18.48 0.66 -20.93
C VAL A 51 -19.21 -0.06 -22.06
N GLU A 52 -20.41 0.39 -22.47
CA GLU A 52 -21.19 -0.15 -23.58
C GLU A 52 -20.44 -0.16 -24.92
N LYS A 53 -19.41 0.69 -25.06
CA LYS A 53 -18.54 0.73 -26.26
C LYS A 53 -17.57 -0.46 -26.32
N TYR A 54 -17.31 -1.10 -25.19
CA TYR A 54 -16.32 -2.18 -25.05
C TYR A 54 -16.97 -3.56 -24.89
N THR A 55 -18.14 -3.64 -24.25
CA THR A 55 -18.82 -4.92 -23.99
C THR A 55 -20.32 -4.75 -23.80
N SER A 56 -21.07 -5.79 -24.16
CA SER A 56 -22.49 -5.94 -23.79
C SER A 56 -22.68 -6.64 -22.44
N ASN A 57 -21.63 -7.22 -21.85
CA ASN A 57 -21.71 -7.98 -20.59
C ASN A 57 -21.63 -7.04 -19.38
N ILE A 58 -22.63 -6.18 -19.26
CA ILE A 58 -22.79 -5.22 -18.16
C ILE A 58 -23.89 -5.72 -17.24
N TYR A 59 -23.59 -5.83 -15.96
CA TYR A 59 -24.52 -6.32 -14.95
C TYR A 59 -24.69 -5.31 -13.82
N ASP A 60 -25.91 -5.19 -13.32
CA ASP A 60 -26.19 -4.40 -12.14
C ASP A 60 -26.04 -5.24 -10.86
N PHE A 61 -25.41 -4.64 -9.86
CA PHE A 61 -25.35 -5.18 -8.50
C PHE A 61 -25.77 -4.09 -7.51
N GLN A 62 -26.82 -4.34 -6.73
CA GLN A 62 -27.24 -3.40 -5.70
C GLN A 62 -26.12 -3.26 -4.65
N TRP A 63 -25.63 -2.04 -4.44
CA TRP A 63 -24.62 -1.77 -3.42
C TRP A 63 -25.17 -2.09 -2.02
N ILE A 64 -24.47 -2.99 -1.32
CA ILE A 64 -24.81 -3.47 0.04
C ILE A 64 -23.65 -3.28 1.02
N ASP A 65 -22.78 -2.31 0.77
CA ASP A 65 -21.61 -2.01 1.60
C ASP A 65 -20.63 -3.20 1.75
N ASP A 66 -20.50 -4.00 0.69
CA ASP A 66 -19.63 -5.17 0.61
C ASP A 66 -18.95 -5.27 -0.76
N PHE A 67 -17.65 -4.93 -0.82
CA PHE A 67 -16.85 -5.04 -2.05
C PHE A 67 -16.66 -6.49 -2.48
N ALA A 68 -16.45 -7.41 -1.54
CA ALA A 68 -16.26 -8.82 -1.84
C ALA A 68 -17.50 -9.43 -2.49
N ALA A 69 -18.70 -9.08 -2.01
CA ALA A 69 -19.95 -9.55 -2.62
C ALA A 69 -20.08 -9.11 -4.09
N ALA A 70 -19.78 -7.85 -4.39
CA ALA A 70 -19.78 -7.34 -5.77
C ALA A 70 -18.71 -8.03 -6.64
N ARG A 71 -17.49 -8.23 -6.11
CA ARG A 71 -16.42 -8.94 -6.85
C ARG A 71 -16.77 -10.41 -7.10
N ASN A 72 -17.31 -11.11 -6.12
CA ASN A 72 -17.77 -12.49 -6.27
C ASN A 72 -18.90 -12.60 -7.30
N PHE A 73 -19.83 -11.63 -7.32
CA PHE A 73 -20.84 -11.55 -8.37
C PHE A 73 -20.21 -11.35 -9.75
N SER A 74 -19.19 -10.48 -9.88
CA SER A 74 -18.47 -10.30 -11.16
C SER A 74 -17.77 -11.60 -11.62
N PHE A 75 -17.12 -12.33 -10.70
CA PHE A 75 -16.46 -13.61 -10.99
C PHE A 75 -17.46 -14.69 -11.43
N SER A 76 -18.68 -14.66 -10.91
CA SER A 76 -19.74 -15.60 -11.27
C SER A 76 -20.19 -15.50 -12.73
N LYS A 77 -19.92 -14.37 -13.39
CA LYS A 77 -20.27 -14.13 -14.79
C LYS A 77 -19.19 -14.56 -15.78
N ALA A 78 -17.97 -14.79 -15.31
CA ALA A 78 -16.83 -15.16 -16.15
C ALA A 78 -17.01 -16.52 -16.83
N THR A 79 -16.67 -16.58 -18.11
CA THR A 79 -16.80 -17.81 -18.92
C THR A 79 -15.45 -18.36 -19.38
N GLN A 80 -14.40 -17.54 -19.43
CA GLN A 80 -13.07 -17.95 -19.92
C GLN A 80 -12.27 -18.74 -18.88
N GLU A 81 -11.14 -19.34 -19.29
CA GLU A 81 -10.33 -20.21 -18.42
C GLU A 81 -9.76 -19.48 -17.20
N TYR A 82 -9.34 -18.22 -17.38
CA TYR A 82 -8.81 -17.37 -16.33
C TYR A 82 -9.64 -16.09 -16.17
N ILE A 83 -9.59 -15.55 -14.95
CA ILE A 83 -10.18 -14.28 -14.56
C ILE A 83 -9.06 -13.31 -14.24
N LEU A 84 -8.96 -12.24 -15.01
CA LEU A 84 -8.19 -11.04 -14.68
C LEU A 84 -9.11 -10.06 -13.95
N TRP A 85 -8.63 -9.41 -12.89
CA TRP A 85 -9.39 -8.32 -12.27
C TRP A 85 -8.58 -7.03 -12.19
N LEU A 86 -9.24 -5.93 -12.55
CA LEU A 86 -8.69 -4.58 -12.55
C LEU A 86 -9.67 -3.64 -11.87
N ASP A 87 -9.15 -2.64 -11.16
CA ASP A 87 -9.94 -1.50 -10.73
C ASP A 87 -10.04 -0.48 -11.88
N ALA A 88 -11.06 0.37 -11.90
CA ALA A 88 -11.31 1.27 -13.04
C ALA A 88 -10.21 2.32 -13.27
N ASP A 89 -9.35 2.54 -12.28
CA ASP A 89 -8.18 3.42 -12.34
C ASP A 89 -6.85 2.66 -12.51
N ASP A 90 -6.89 1.36 -12.76
CA ASP A 90 -5.75 0.56 -13.18
C ASP A 90 -5.47 0.73 -14.68
N VAL A 91 -4.18 0.70 -15.08
CA VAL A 91 -3.75 0.79 -16.48
C VAL A 91 -2.58 -0.16 -16.73
N LEU A 92 -2.64 -0.91 -17.83
CA LEU A 92 -1.50 -1.65 -18.39
C LEU A 92 -0.74 -0.74 -19.37
N LEU A 93 0.50 -0.38 -19.03
CA LEU A 93 1.39 0.34 -19.95
C LEU A 93 1.85 -0.59 -21.09
N GLU A 94 2.40 -0.03 -22.17
CA GLU A 94 2.73 -0.77 -23.40
C GLU A 94 3.61 -2.01 -23.15
N ASP A 95 4.62 -1.89 -22.28
CA ASP A 95 5.49 -3.00 -21.87
C ASP A 95 4.72 -4.09 -21.11
N ALA A 96 3.82 -3.68 -20.20
CA ALA A 96 2.95 -4.60 -19.48
C ALA A 96 1.90 -5.27 -20.38
N GLN A 97 1.41 -4.57 -21.42
CA GLN A 97 0.52 -5.14 -22.44
C GLN A 97 1.22 -6.26 -23.22
N GLU A 98 2.45 -6.04 -23.67
CA GLU A 98 3.25 -7.07 -24.34
C GLU A 98 3.56 -8.24 -23.41
N ALA A 99 3.90 -7.96 -22.15
CA ALA A 99 4.11 -9.00 -21.15
C ALA A 99 2.84 -9.84 -20.90
N LEU A 100 1.65 -9.22 -20.87
CA LEU A 100 0.39 -9.93 -20.70
C LEU A 100 0.04 -10.79 -21.92
N LYS A 101 0.28 -10.30 -23.15
CA LYS A 101 0.13 -11.09 -24.38
C LYS A 101 1.04 -12.33 -24.38
N LEU A 102 2.29 -12.16 -23.93
CA LEU A 102 3.24 -13.26 -23.78
C LEU A 102 2.76 -14.27 -22.75
N LEU A 103 2.36 -13.79 -21.56
CA LEU A 103 1.82 -14.61 -20.48
C LEU A 103 0.62 -15.42 -20.96
N LYS A 104 -0.33 -14.79 -21.66
CA LYS A 104 -1.52 -15.44 -22.23
C LYS A 104 -1.14 -16.61 -23.15
N ARG A 105 -0.07 -16.46 -23.95
CA ARG A 105 0.39 -17.50 -24.88
C ARG A 105 1.10 -18.66 -24.17
N GLU A 106 1.84 -18.38 -23.11
CA GLU A 106 2.85 -19.30 -22.57
C GLU A 106 2.54 -19.85 -21.17
N LEU A 107 1.49 -19.37 -20.50
CA LEU A 107 1.19 -19.79 -19.13
C LEU A 107 0.98 -21.31 -19.05
N ASP A 108 1.71 -21.96 -18.13
CA ASP A 108 1.51 -23.37 -17.84
C ASP A 108 0.08 -23.58 -17.28
N PRO A 109 -0.74 -24.43 -17.90
CA PRO A 109 -2.10 -24.73 -17.42
C PRO A 109 -2.18 -25.25 -15.98
N LYS A 110 -1.07 -25.68 -15.38
CA LYS A 110 -1.00 -26.07 -13.96
C LYS A 110 -1.06 -24.89 -13.01
N ILE A 111 -0.73 -23.67 -13.47
CA ILE A 111 -0.74 -22.49 -12.63
C ILE A 111 -2.18 -22.11 -12.30
N ASP A 112 -2.48 -21.96 -11.02
CA ASP A 112 -3.80 -21.64 -10.53
C ASP A 112 -3.98 -20.14 -10.30
N ALA A 113 -2.90 -19.42 -9.98
CA ALA A 113 -2.91 -17.97 -9.81
C ALA A 113 -1.59 -17.31 -10.22
N VAL A 114 -1.68 -16.11 -10.77
CA VAL A 114 -0.54 -15.28 -11.14
C VAL A 114 -0.50 -14.01 -10.31
N SER A 115 0.62 -13.84 -9.61
CA SER A 115 0.98 -12.62 -8.91
C SER A 115 1.67 -11.64 -9.85
N MET A 116 1.24 -10.38 -9.80
CA MET A 116 1.65 -9.29 -10.70
C MET A 116 2.10 -8.07 -9.89
N PRO A 117 3.21 -7.41 -10.29
CA PRO A 117 3.58 -6.08 -9.79
C PRO A 117 2.43 -5.08 -9.89
N TYR A 118 2.27 -4.26 -8.85
CA TYR A 118 1.26 -3.23 -8.73
C TYR A 118 1.91 -1.92 -8.31
N HIS A 119 2.03 -0.99 -9.27
CA HIS A 119 2.69 0.29 -9.11
C HIS A 119 1.71 1.33 -8.58
N LEU A 120 1.89 1.78 -7.34
CA LEU A 120 0.99 2.76 -6.69
C LEU A 120 1.39 4.22 -6.93
N ALA A 121 2.66 4.47 -7.25
CA ALA A 121 3.18 5.80 -7.51
C ALA A 121 4.34 5.70 -8.50
N MET A 122 4.41 6.67 -9.41
CA MET A 122 5.50 6.86 -10.36
C MET A 122 6.31 8.10 -9.95
N ASP A 123 7.62 8.06 -10.13
CA ASP A 123 8.46 9.25 -10.01
C ASP A 123 8.29 10.18 -11.22
N SER A 124 8.96 11.33 -11.19
CA SER A 124 8.94 12.31 -12.28
C SER A 124 9.53 11.78 -13.60
N ASN A 125 10.21 10.63 -13.57
CA ASN A 125 10.80 9.96 -14.73
C ASN A 125 10.00 8.74 -15.19
N GLY A 126 8.83 8.48 -14.59
CA GLY A 126 7.97 7.35 -14.93
C GLY A 126 8.42 6.01 -14.34
N LYS A 127 9.32 6.00 -13.35
CA LYS A 127 9.73 4.77 -12.64
C LYS A 127 8.84 4.55 -11.42
N PRO A 128 8.42 3.30 -11.12
CA PRO A 128 7.64 3.01 -9.93
C PRO A 128 8.42 3.34 -8.66
N LEU A 129 7.86 4.24 -7.83
CA LEU A 129 8.37 4.59 -6.50
C LEU A 129 8.04 3.52 -5.47
N TYR A 130 6.94 2.80 -5.68
CA TYR A 130 6.47 1.76 -4.78
C TYR A 130 5.74 0.67 -5.55
N CYS A 131 6.14 -0.58 -5.31
CA CYS A 131 5.64 -1.76 -5.97
C CYS A 131 5.16 -2.75 -4.90
N THR A 132 3.89 -3.15 -4.98
CA THR A 132 3.37 -4.32 -4.26
C THR A 132 3.13 -5.45 -5.26
N LYS A 133 2.93 -6.68 -4.79
CA LYS A 133 2.47 -7.77 -5.66
C LYS A 133 1.05 -8.17 -5.28
N ARG A 134 0.21 -8.42 -6.27
CA ARG A 134 -1.17 -8.90 -6.07
C ARG A 134 -1.47 -10.07 -6.99
N ASN A 135 -2.25 -11.03 -6.52
CA ASN A 135 -2.81 -12.07 -7.38
C ASN A 135 -3.87 -11.43 -8.28
N ARG A 136 -3.58 -11.30 -9.57
CA ARG A 136 -4.36 -10.50 -10.52
C ARG A 136 -5.03 -11.35 -11.60
N LEU A 137 -4.44 -12.47 -11.95
CA LEU A 137 -4.99 -13.45 -12.89
C LEU A 137 -5.17 -14.78 -12.16
N VAL A 138 -6.36 -15.35 -12.19
CA VAL A 138 -6.67 -16.59 -11.44
C VAL A 138 -7.49 -17.56 -12.27
N LYS A 139 -7.28 -18.85 -12.05
CA LYS A 139 -7.95 -19.90 -12.82
C LYS A 139 -9.40 -20.03 -12.37
N ARG A 140 -10.35 -19.89 -13.30
CA ARG A 140 -11.78 -19.85 -13.01
C ARG A 140 -12.28 -21.14 -12.35
N GLU A 141 -11.78 -22.30 -12.79
CA GLU A 141 -12.21 -23.62 -12.28
C GLU A 141 -11.94 -23.82 -10.78
N LYS A 142 -11.01 -23.04 -10.20
CA LYS A 142 -10.71 -23.08 -8.76
C LYS A 142 -11.73 -22.34 -7.92
N GLN A 143 -12.57 -21.51 -8.54
CA GLN A 143 -13.65 -20.78 -7.88
C GLN A 143 -13.20 -19.99 -6.64
N PHE A 144 -12.01 -19.38 -6.68
CA PHE A 144 -11.52 -18.54 -5.59
C PHE A 144 -12.53 -17.44 -5.25
N GLN A 145 -12.65 -17.14 -3.95
CA GLN A 145 -13.63 -16.21 -3.42
C GLN A 145 -12.94 -15.00 -2.77
N TRP A 146 -13.56 -13.84 -2.96
CA TRP A 146 -13.24 -12.62 -2.24
C TRP A 146 -13.90 -12.65 -0.86
N PHE A 147 -13.17 -12.17 0.14
CA PHE A 147 -13.61 -12.05 1.52
C PHE A 147 -13.28 -10.67 2.08
N GLY A 148 -14.11 -10.18 3.01
CA GLY A 148 -13.98 -8.89 3.67
C GLY A 148 -14.80 -7.80 2.97
N LYS A 149 -15.58 -7.04 3.76
CA LYS A 149 -16.44 -5.98 3.23
C LYS A 149 -15.65 -4.81 2.65
N VAL A 150 -14.50 -4.51 3.26
CA VAL A 150 -13.54 -3.45 2.89
C VAL A 150 -12.13 -4.04 2.97
N HIS A 151 -11.23 -3.62 2.07
CA HIS A 151 -9.90 -4.24 1.92
C HIS A 151 -9.99 -5.75 1.67
N GLU A 152 -10.91 -6.09 0.77
CA GLU A 152 -11.22 -7.43 0.36
C GLU A 152 -9.98 -8.15 -0.16
N TYR A 153 -9.88 -9.45 0.14
CA TYR A 153 -8.80 -10.28 -0.33
C TYR A 153 -9.34 -11.52 -1.02
N LEU A 154 -8.61 -11.96 -2.04
CA LEU A 154 -8.92 -13.18 -2.76
C LEU A 154 -8.19 -14.35 -2.10
N ALA A 155 -8.92 -15.34 -1.58
CA ALA A 155 -8.33 -16.51 -0.94
C ALA A 155 -7.78 -17.46 -2.01
N ILE A 156 -6.46 -17.42 -2.22
CA ILE A 156 -5.75 -18.23 -3.22
C ILE A 156 -5.13 -19.47 -2.56
N SER A 157 -5.18 -20.57 -3.28
CA SER A 157 -4.49 -21.82 -2.97
C SER A 157 -4.04 -22.51 -4.26
N GLY A 158 -3.13 -23.48 -4.17
CA GLY A 158 -2.60 -24.21 -5.32
C GLY A 158 -1.31 -23.62 -5.90
N GLU A 159 -1.04 -23.92 -7.16
CA GLU A 159 0.21 -23.54 -7.83
C GLU A 159 0.18 -22.07 -8.23
N THR A 160 1.21 -21.31 -7.83
CA THR A 160 1.27 -19.87 -8.12
C THR A 160 2.48 -19.51 -8.95
N PHE A 161 2.35 -18.47 -9.77
CA PHE A 161 3.43 -17.94 -10.60
C PHE A 161 3.58 -16.44 -10.38
N SER A 162 4.82 -15.94 -10.24
CA SER A 162 5.08 -14.50 -10.24
C SER A 162 5.48 -14.06 -11.64
N SER A 163 4.65 -13.21 -12.26
CA SER A 163 4.97 -12.61 -13.56
C SER A 163 5.62 -11.23 -13.41
N ASN A 164 6.11 -10.69 -14.52
CA ASN A 164 6.57 -9.31 -14.64
C ASN A 164 5.50 -8.36 -15.22
N VAL A 165 4.26 -8.83 -15.44
CA VAL A 165 3.16 -7.99 -15.93
C VAL A 165 2.81 -6.97 -14.85
N ALA A 166 3.11 -5.70 -15.10
CA ALA A 166 2.91 -4.65 -14.11
C ALA A 166 1.62 -3.87 -14.35
N ILE A 167 0.78 -3.78 -13.33
CA ILE A 167 -0.42 -2.95 -13.34
C ILE A 167 -0.10 -1.62 -12.66
N THR A 168 -0.43 -0.51 -13.32
CA THR A 168 -0.18 0.84 -12.79
C THR A 168 -1.48 1.48 -12.32
N HIS A 169 -1.53 1.84 -11.05
CA HIS A 169 -2.65 2.57 -10.47
C HIS A 169 -2.53 4.08 -10.77
N LYS A 170 -3.53 4.66 -11.43
CA LYS A 170 -3.58 6.09 -11.76
C LYS A 170 -4.84 6.73 -11.18
N LYS A 171 -4.86 6.84 -9.85
CA LYS A 171 -5.99 7.38 -9.09
C LYS A 171 -6.28 8.84 -9.44
N GLU A 172 -7.55 9.12 -9.78
CA GLU A 172 -8.08 10.48 -9.97
C GLU A 172 -9.21 10.83 -8.98
N LYS A 173 -9.33 10.08 -7.87
CA LYS A 173 -10.37 10.28 -6.86
C LYS A 173 -9.84 10.88 -5.57
N LYS A 174 -10.62 11.81 -5.00
CA LYS A 174 -10.42 12.33 -3.64
C LYS A 174 -10.62 11.21 -2.62
N VAL A 175 -9.84 11.23 -1.55
CA VAL A 175 -10.05 10.35 -0.39
C VAL A 175 -11.42 10.69 0.21
N THR A 176 -12.20 9.66 0.56
CA THR A 176 -13.54 9.79 1.15
C THR A 176 -13.64 8.92 2.39
N ASN A 177 -14.58 9.23 3.28
CA ASN A 177 -14.78 8.52 4.55
C ASN A 177 -15.72 7.31 4.41
N ARG A 178 -15.90 6.79 3.18
CA ARG A 178 -16.83 5.69 2.88
C ARG A 178 -16.47 4.42 3.64
N ASN A 179 -15.21 4.01 3.57
CA ASN A 179 -14.72 2.79 4.22
C ASN A 179 -14.91 2.84 5.74
N LEU A 180 -14.56 3.96 6.36
CA LEU A 180 -14.80 4.20 7.79
C LEU A 180 -16.29 4.03 8.16
N LYS A 181 -17.20 4.54 7.32
CA LYS A 181 -18.63 4.44 7.56
C LYS A 181 -19.14 3.00 7.47
N ILE A 182 -18.65 2.21 6.52
CA ILE A 182 -18.98 0.79 6.38
C ILE A 182 -18.64 0.03 7.67
N PHE A 183 -17.45 0.24 8.23
CA PHE A 183 -17.08 -0.41 9.49
C PHE A 183 -17.94 0.07 10.67
N GLN A 184 -18.23 1.37 10.76
CA GLN A 184 -19.09 1.90 11.83
C GLN A 184 -20.50 1.31 11.77
N ASP A 185 -21.06 1.17 10.57
CA ASP A 185 -22.41 0.62 10.37
C ASP A 185 -22.43 -0.89 10.66
N ALA A 186 -21.38 -1.63 10.29
CA ALA A 186 -21.22 -3.04 10.65
C ALA A 186 -21.21 -3.24 12.18
N VAL A 187 -20.42 -2.43 12.91
CA VAL A 187 -20.37 -2.47 14.38
C VAL A 187 -21.72 -2.07 14.98
N ALA A 188 -22.37 -1.03 14.45
CA ALA A 188 -23.69 -0.58 14.93
C ALA A 188 -24.78 -1.64 14.70
N ALA A 189 -24.65 -2.47 13.66
CA ALA A 189 -25.52 -3.61 13.40
C ALA A 189 -25.21 -4.85 14.27
N GLY A 190 -24.16 -4.80 15.10
CA GLY A 190 -23.76 -5.91 15.96
C GLY A 190 -22.98 -7.02 15.25
N GLU A 191 -22.37 -6.71 14.10
CA GLU A 191 -21.53 -7.67 13.39
C GLU A 191 -20.21 -7.89 14.12
N GLU A 192 -19.75 -9.15 14.13
CA GLU A 192 -18.43 -9.51 14.65
C GLU A 192 -17.35 -9.20 13.61
N LEU A 193 -16.37 -8.39 13.99
CA LEU A 193 -15.26 -8.02 13.12
C LEU A 193 -14.15 -9.07 13.17
N SER A 194 -13.67 -9.51 12.01
CA SER A 194 -12.50 -10.37 11.94
C SER A 194 -11.22 -9.62 12.38
N PRO A 195 -10.11 -10.32 12.69
CA PRO A 195 -8.83 -9.66 12.97
C PRO A 195 -8.39 -8.70 11.87
N ARG A 196 -8.67 -9.05 10.61
CA ARG A 196 -8.36 -8.21 9.43
C ARG A 196 -9.26 -6.97 9.41
N ASP A 197 -10.55 -7.11 9.71
CA ASP A 197 -11.47 -5.96 9.78
C ASP A 197 -11.06 -5.00 10.90
N LEU A 198 -10.68 -5.50 12.08
CA LEU A 198 -10.17 -4.67 13.18
C LEU A 198 -8.95 -3.87 12.75
N PHE A 199 -7.98 -4.50 12.08
CA PHE A 199 -6.77 -3.85 11.60
C PHE A 199 -7.08 -2.73 10.61
N TYR A 200 -7.91 -2.98 9.59
CA TYR A 200 -8.24 -1.96 8.60
C TYR A 200 -9.18 -0.88 9.13
N TYR A 201 -10.09 -1.23 10.03
CA TYR A 201 -10.92 -0.23 10.72
C TYR A 201 -10.05 0.71 11.57
N ALA A 202 -9.04 0.18 12.27
CA ALA A 202 -8.08 0.99 13.00
C ALA A 202 -7.30 1.95 12.08
N ASN A 203 -6.87 1.48 10.90
CA ASN A 203 -6.22 2.32 9.88
C ASN A 203 -7.15 3.45 9.42
N GLU A 204 -8.41 3.15 9.12
CA GLU A 204 -9.41 4.15 8.71
C GLU A 204 -9.67 5.19 9.82
N CYS A 205 -9.75 4.77 11.09
CA CYS A 205 -9.85 5.68 12.23
C CYS A 205 -8.63 6.60 12.33
N MET A 206 -7.42 6.04 12.17
CA MET A 206 -6.17 6.80 12.21
C MET A 206 -6.06 7.83 11.08
N ASP A 207 -6.40 7.44 9.85
CA ASP A 207 -6.40 8.32 8.69
C ASP A 207 -7.44 9.45 8.81
N ASN A 208 -8.51 9.21 9.57
CA ASN A 208 -9.52 10.20 9.95
C ASN A 208 -9.26 10.91 11.28
N GLN A 209 -8.06 10.77 11.85
CA GLN A 209 -7.62 11.42 13.10
C GLN A 209 -8.47 11.06 14.34
N LYS A 210 -9.18 9.94 14.30
CA LYS A 210 -9.91 9.36 15.44
C LYS A 210 -8.97 8.49 16.27
N TYR A 211 -8.01 9.14 16.94
CA TYR A 211 -6.89 8.43 17.58
C TYR A 211 -7.34 7.51 18.73
N ASP A 212 -8.31 7.92 19.56
CA ASP A 212 -8.82 7.08 20.64
C ASP A 212 -9.49 5.79 20.12
N ASP A 213 -10.32 5.91 19.07
CA ASP A 213 -10.96 4.76 18.42
C ASP A 213 -9.91 3.84 17.78
N ALA A 214 -8.90 4.42 17.11
CA ALA A 214 -7.81 3.66 16.51
C ALA A 214 -6.99 2.89 17.57
N VAL A 215 -6.69 3.50 18.71
CA VAL A 215 -6.00 2.85 19.83
C VAL A 215 -6.77 1.63 20.29
N LEU A 216 -8.06 1.77 20.58
CA LEU A 216 -8.90 0.66 21.04
C LEU A 216 -8.90 -0.51 20.04
N LEU A 217 -9.05 -0.21 18.75
CA LEU A 217 -9.09 -1.22 17.69
C LEU A 217 -7.74 -1.92 17.50
N TYR A 218 -6.63 -1.18 17.46
CA TYR A 218 -5.29 -1.77 17.37
C TYR A 218 -4.94 -2.62 18.59
N GLU A 219 -5.29 -2.17 19.80
CA GLU A 219 -5.06 -2.96 21.01
C GLU A 219 -5.87 -4.25 20.99
N THR A 220 -7.14 -4.18 20.57
CA THR A 220 -8.00 -5.35 20.40
C THR A 220 -7.38 -6.34 19.41
N PHE A 221 -6.97 -5.86 18.23
CA PHE A 221 -6.29 -6.68 17.22
C PHE A 221 -4.97 -7.31 17.73
N LEU A 222 -4.13 -6.53 18.42
CA LEU A 222 -2.82 -6.99 18.91
C LEU A 222 -2.91 -7.95 20.11
N ASN A 223 -4.08 -8.04 20.76
CA ASN A 223 -4.34 -8.96 21.85
C ASN A 223 -4.94 -10.29 21.39
N GLN A 224 -5.31 -10.40 20.11
CA GLN A 224 -5.73 -11.67 19.49
C GLN A 224 -4.50 -12.51 19.10
N ASP A 225 -4.63 -13.84 19.18
CA ASP A 225 -3.59 -14.78 18.76
C ASP A 225 -3.55 -14.87 17.22
N GLU A 226 -4.71 -14.81 16.58
CA GLU A 226 -4.88 -14.75 15.14
C GLU A 226 -4.35 -13.44 14.52
N GLY A 227 -4.20 -13.42 13.20
CA GLY A 227 -3.72 -12.25 12.45
C GLY A 227 -2.30 -12.41 11.94
N TRP A 228 -2.05 -11.86 10.74
CA TRP A 228 -0.75 -12.02 10.09
C TRP A 228 0.33 -11.20 10.81
N TYR A 229 1.49 -11.80 11.04
CA TYR A 229 2.55 -11.16 11.83
C TYR A 229 3.04 -9.82 11.22
N GLU A 230 3.01 -9.67 9.89
CA GLU A 230 3.35 -8.40 9.22
C GLU A 230 2.32 -7.30 9.53
N GLU A 231 1.03 -7.64 9.59
CA GLU A 231 -0.03 -6.70 10.04
C GLU A 231 0.15 -6.36 11.53
N LYS A 232 0.56 -7.31 12.37
CA LYS A 232 0.87 -7.04 13.80
C LYS A 232 2.06 -6.09 13.96
N ILE A 233 3.14 -6.26 13.20
CA ILE A 233 4.29 -5.34 13.20
C ILE A 233 3.88 -3.93 12.77
N TYR A 234 3.06 -3.83 11.72
CA TYR A 234 2.56 -2.54 11.23
C TYR A 234 1.64 -1.86 12.24
N ALA A 235 0.70 -2.62 12.83
CA ALA A 235 -0.22 -2.15 13.87
C ALA A 235 0.53 -1.61 15.09
N CYS A 236 1.60 -2.27 15.54
CA CYS A 236 2.48 -1.77 16.60
C CYS A 236 3.04 -0.36 16.31
N GLY A 237 3.51 -0.14 15.08
CA GLY A 237 4.00 1.17 14.66
C GLY A 237 2.89 2.23 14.63
N LYS A 238 1.75 1.90 14.03
CA LYS A 238 0.58 2.80 13.92
C LYS A 238 -0.05 3.13 15.27
N LEU A 239 -0.12 2.16 16.18
CA LEU A 239 -0.54 2.37 17.56
C LEU A 239 0.43 3.31 18.28
N GLY A 240 1.74 3.15 18.04
CA GLY A 240 2.75 4.10 18.50
C GLY A 240 2.51 5.53 18.00
N ASP A 241 2.21 5.68 16.70
CA ASP A 241 1.86 6.98 16.10
C ASP A 241 0.61 7.59 16.76
N CYS A 242 -0.43 6.78 17.03
CA CYS A 242 -1.64 7.25 17.71
C CYS A 242 -1.34 7.72 19.14
N TYR A 243 -0.58 6.93 19.91
CA TYR A 243 -0.19 7.31 21.26
C TYR A 243 0.64 8.59 21.30
N ALA A 244 1.56 8.77 20.34
CA ALA A 244 2.32 10.01 20.22
C ALA A 244 1.41 11.22 19.95
N LYS A 245 0.37 11.06 19.10
CA LYS A 245 -0.62 12.12 18.84
C LYS A 245 -1.46 12.47 20.07
N LEU A 246 -1.70 11.51 20.95
CA LEU A 246 -2.37 11.72 22.23
C LEU A 246 -1.43 12.21 23.35
N GLY A 247 -0.14 12.42 23.07
CA GLY A 247 0.85 12.82 24.06
C GLY A 247 1.24 11.73 25.07
N LEU A 248 0.89 10.47 24.79
CA LEU A 248 1.18 9.31 25.63
C LEU A 248 2.52 8.68 25.23
N TRP A 249 3.60 9.42 25.51
CA TRP A 249 4.95 9.13 24.98
C TRP A 249 5.50 7.74 25.35
N GLU A 250 5.32 7.32 26.60
CA GLU A 250 5.80 6.01 27.07
C GLU A 250 5.11 4.87 26.30
N LYS A 251 3.77 4.92 26.23
CA LYS A 251 2.97 3.97 25.46
C LYS A 251 3.32 3.98 23.97
N ALA A 252 3.67 5.13 23.42
CA ALA A 252 4.07 5.24 22.01
C ALA A 252 5.34 4.41 21.73
N VAL A 253 6.36 4.55 22.59
CA VAL A 253 7.60 3.76 22.48
C VAL A 253 7.33 2.29 22.75
N GLU A 254 6.59 1.95 23.81
CA GLU A 254 6.23 0.57 24.14
C GLU A 254 5.52 -0.13 22.98
N SER A 255 4.61 0.55 22.31
CA SER A 255 3.86 0.02 21.17
C SER A 255 4.78 -0.29 19.99
N CYS A 256 5.74 0.60 19.67
CA CYS A 256 6.73 0.33 18.64
C CYS A 256 7.64 -0.85 19.02
N VAL A 257 8.12 -0.91 20.27
CA VAL A 257 8.99 -2.00 20.76
C VAL A 257 8.24 -3.35 20.82
N LYS A 258 6.93 -3.35 21.06
CA LYS A 258 6.08 -4.55 21.01
C LYS A 258 6.21 -5.27 19.67
N SER A 259 6.53 -4.57 18.57
CA SER A 259 6.75 -5.20 17.27
C SER A 259 7.89 -6.22 17.27
N PHE A 260 8.87 -6.09 18.18
CA PHE A 260 10.03 -6.97 18.27
C PHE A 260 9.69 -8.38 18.75
N ARG A 261 8.46 -8.58 19.25
CA ARG A 261 7.94 -9.91 19.58
C ARG A 261 7.63 -10.75 18.33
N TYR A 262 7.45 -10.10 17.18
CA TYR A 262 7.03 -10.76 15.94
C TYR A 262 8.17 -10.93 14.93
N ALA A 263 9.18 -10.05 14.98
CA ALA A 263 10.37 -10.13 14.13
C ALA A 263 11.53 -9.33 14.75
N ILE A 264 12.72 -9.42 14.14
CA ILE A 264 13.81 -8.48 14.41
C ILE A 264 13.36 -7.02 14.19
N PRO A 265 14.03 -6.02 14.81
CA PRO A 265 13.64 -4.62 14.65
C PRO A 265 13.57 -4.18 13.18
N ARG A 266 12.48 -3.47 12.84
CA ARG A 266 12.24 -2.90 11.51
C ARG A 266 12.61 -1.42 11.52
N GLY A 267 13.22 -0.94 10.43
CA GLY A 267 13.72 0.44 10.30
C GLY A 267 12.60 1.47 10.47
N GLU A 268 11.37 1.14 10.08
CA GLU A 268 10.18 1.97 10.28
C GLU A 268 9.88 2.21 11.76
N ASN A 269 9.87 1.14 12.57
CA ASN A 269 9.56 1.27 14.00
C ASN A 269 10.74 1.90 14.76
N CYS A 270 12.00 1.60 14.38
CA CYS A 270 13.16 2.32 14.91
C CYS A 270 13.10 3.82 14.58
N THR A 271 12.75 4.18 13.35
CA THR A 271 12.60 5.57 12.93
C THR A 271 11.47 6.27 13.70
N ARG A 272 10.32 5.62 13.89
CA ARG A 272 9.21 6.15 14.72
C ARG A 272 9.65 6.43 16.15
N ILE A 273 10.35 5.49 16.79
CA ILE A 273 10.87 5.69 18.14
C ILE A 273 11.85 6.87 18.18
N GLY A 274 12.72 7.00 17.16
CA GLY A 274 13.61 8.15 17.00
C GLY A 274 12.85 9.48 16.99
N TYR A 275 11.77 9.57 16.19
CA TYR A 275 10.90 10.75 16.17
C TYR A 275 10.24 11.02 17.52
N ILE A 276 9.71 10.00 18.19
CA ILE A 276 9.08 10.14 19.51
C ILE A 276 10.05 10.75 20.53
N TYR A 277 11.31 10.33 20.54
CA TYR A 277 12.33 10.94 21.41
C TYR A 277 12.73 12.33 20.94
N MET A 278 12.83 12.57 19.64
CA MET A 278 13.18 13.88 19.08
C MET A 278 12.14 14.96 19.43
N GLU A 279 10.85 14.64 19.37
CA GLU A 279 9.75 15.54 19.78
C GLU A 279 9.83 15.89 21.27
N GLN A 280 10.31 14.97 22.10
CA GLN A 280 10.60 15.21 23.51
C GLN A 280 11.94 15.92 23.77
N GLN A 281 12.66 16.34 22.72
CA GLN A 281 14.00 16.95 22.78
C GLN A 281 15.07 16.02 23.41
N LYS A 282 14.82 14.71 23.44
CA LYS A 282 15.75 13.66 23.89
C LYS A 282 16.63 13.23 22.71
N TYR A 283 17.51 14.13 22.29
CA TYR A 283 18.23 14.00 21.02
C TYR A 283 19.22 12.83 20.99
N ASN A 284 19.86 12.50 22.12
CA ASN A 284 20.82 11.38 22.18
C ASN A 284 20.11 10.03 21.97
N GLU A 285 18.96 9.85 22.63
CA GLU A 285 18.10 8.68 22.48
C GLU A 285 17.55 8.60 21.05
N ALA A 286 17.10 9.73 20.49
CA ALA A 286 16.64 9.79 19.11
C ALA A 286 17.74 9.33 18.12
N ILE A 287 18.96 9.85 18.28
CA ILE A 287 20.12 9.46 17.45
C ILE A 287 20.39 7.96 17.51
N PHE A 288 20.32 7.34 18.69
CA PHE A 288 20.49 5.88 18.83
C PHE A 288 19.50 5.11 17.96
N TRP A 289 18.22 5.47 18.03
CA TRP A 289 17.18 4.78 17.27
C TRP A 289 17.24 5.05 15.77
N PHE A 290 17.59 6.27 15.36
CA PHE A 290 17.82 6.58 13.95
C PHE A 290 19.02 5.82 13.39
N LYS A 291 20.12 5.70 14.16
CA LYS A 291 21.27 4.89 13.75
C LYS A 291 20.89 3.43 13.60
N LEU A 292 20.19 2.85 14.59
CA LEU A 292 19.72 1.47 14.51
C LEU A 292 18.86 1.23 13.27
N ALA A 293 17.98 2.19 12.92
CA ALA A 293 17.15 2.10 11.72
C ALA A 293 17.96 1.93 10.42
N THR A 294 19.18 2.49 10.36
CA THR A 294 20.08 2.36 9.20
C THR A 294 20.92 1.09 9.19
N GLU A 295 21.00 0.38 10.33
CA GLU A 295 21.82 -0.83 10.50
C GLU A 295 21.00 -2.12 10.36
N VAL A 296 19.69 -2.06 10.62
CA VAL A 296 18.80 -3.23 10.50
C VAL A 296 18.50 -3.57 9.04
N PRO A 297 18.37 -4.86 8.68
CA PRO A 297 18.08 -5.26 7.31
C PRO A 297 16.66 -4.85 6.91
N MET A 298 16.51 -4.38 5.68
CA MET A 298 15.22 -4.03 5.10
C MET A 298 14.41 -5.27 4.74
N ALA A 299 13.12 -5.23 5.07
CA ALA A 299 12.17 -6.29 4.83
C ALA A 299 11.58 -6.22 3.41
N THR A 300 12.38 -6.48 2.37
CA THR A 300 11.95 -6.29 0.97
C THR A 300 10.73 -7.12 0.57
N GLU A 301 10.52 -8.26 1.21
CA GLU A 301 9.38 -9.14 0.94
C GLU A 301 8.10 -8.71 1.68
N SER A 302 8.20 -7.83 2.68
CA SER A 302 7.03 -7.32 3.40
C SER A 302 6.29 -6.30 2.52
N PRO A 303 4.95 -6.35 2.45
CA PRO A 303 4.18 -5.30 1.79
C PRO A 303 4.23 -4.00 2.60
N PHE A 304 4.64 -4.00 3.87
CA PHE A 304 4.62 -2.83 4.74
C PHE A 304 6.01 -2.19 4.93
N HIS A 305 6.85 -2.19 3.88
CA HIS A 305 8.18 -1.60 3.96
C HIS A 305 8.23 -0.15 3.44
N SER A 306 9.10 0.66 4.03
CA SER A 306 9.40 2.04 3.64
C SER A 306 10.91 2.23 3.49
N PRO A 307 11.47 2.19 2.25
CA PRO A 307 12.90 2.32 2.03
C PRO A 307 13.52 3.60 2.62
N ALA A 308 12.74 4.68 2.70
CA ALA A 308 13.16 5.93 3.32
C ALA A 308 13.59 5.75 4.79
N SER A 309 12.90 4.88 5.53
CA SER A 309 13.14 4.61 6.96
C SER A 309 14.44 3.85 7.24
N TYR A 310 15.13 3.37 6.21
CA TYR A 310 16.43 2.69 6.31
C TYR A 310 17.57 3.52 5.70
N THR A 311 17.23 4.56 4.94
CA THR A 311 18.18 5.28 4.09
C THR A 311 18.25 6.74 4.51
N TRP A 312 17.69 7.65 3.72
CA TRP A 312 17.88 9.08 3.90
C TRP A 312 17.15 9.67 5.11
N LEU A 313 16.01 9.09 5.51
CA LEU A 313 15.16 9.70 6.53
C LEU A 313 15.83 9.71 7.91
N PRO A 314 16.38 8.59 8.44
CA PRO A 314 17.10 8.61 9.71
C PRO A 314 18.34 9.51 9.69
N TYR A 315 19.10 9.54 8.58
CA TYR A 315 20.25 10.44 8.44
C TYR A 315 19.85 11.90 8.50
N LEU A 316 18.77 12.28 7.82
CA LEU A 316 18.26 13.65 7.85
C LEU A 316 17.79 14.04 9.26
N GLN A 317 17.18 13.13 10.02
CA GLN A 317 16.81 13.39 11.41
C GLN A 317 18.01 13.46 12.35
N MET A 318 19.02 12.60 12.17
CA MET A 318 20.29 12.71 12.92
C MET A 318 20.98 14.05 12.68
N CYS A 319 20.95 14.58 11.45
CA CYS A 319 21.42 15.94 11.15
C CYS A 319 20.74 16.97 12.07
N ILE A 320 19.41 16.92 12.20
CA ILE A 320 18.66 17.84 13.06
C ILE A 320 19.06 17.64 14.52
N CYS A 321 19.10 16.39 15.02
CA CYS A 321 19.47 16.09 16.40
C CYS A 321 20.87 16.60 16.76
N TYR A 322 21.89 16.31 15.93
CA TYR A 322 23.26 16.80 16.17
C TYR A 322 23.35 18.32 16.11
N SER A 323 22.61 18.98 15.20
CA SER A 323 22.60 20.44 15.15
C SER A 323 22.02 21.04 16.43
N LYS A 324 20.96 20.42 16.99
CA LYS A 324 20.35 20.82 18.27
C LYS A 324 21.27 20.59 19.46
N LEU A 325 22.15 19.59 19.40
CA LEU A 325 23.20 19.34 20.40
C LEU A 325 24.42 20.27 20.25
N GLY A 326 24.46 21.12 19.22
CA GLY A 326 25.59 22.01 18.95
C GLY A 326 26.71 21.38 18.12
N GLU A 327 26.58 20.12 17.71
CA GLU A 327 27.60 19.35 16.98
C GLU A 327 27.47 19.57 15.46
N GLN A 328 27.79 20.79 15.00
CA GLN A 328 27.47 21.22 13.64
C GLN A 328 28.22 20.44 12.55
N ASP A 329 29.47 20.01 12.80
CA ASP A 329 30.22 19.19 11.84
C ASP A 329 29.57 17.82 11.63
N LYS A 330 29.14 17.16 12.71
CA LYS A 330 28.40 15.89 12.63
C LYS A 330 27.05 16.09 11.96
N ALA A 331 26.35 17.17 12.31
CA ALA A 331 25.07 17.50 11.69
C ALA A 331 25.20 17.63 10.17
N TYR A 332 26.19 18.38 9.70
CA TYR A 332 26.48 18.52 8.28
C TYR A 332 26.87 17.19 7.63
N TYR A 333 27.71 16.38 8.28
CA TYR A 333 28.06 15.04 7.80
C TYR A 333 26.81 14.17 7.55
N TYR A 334 25.88 14.13 8.50
CA TYR A 334 24.64 13.36 8.35
C TYR A 334 23.70 13.93 7.29
N ASN A 335 23.71 15.25 7.06
CA ASN A 335 23.00 15.86 5.94
C ASN A 335 23.53 15.36 4.59
N GLU A 336 24.85 15.28 4.45
CA GLU A 336 25.49 14.79 3.23
C GLU A 336 25.31 13.27 3.04
N LEU A 337 25.27 12.48 4.13
CA LEU A 337 24.86 11.08 4.06
C LEU A 337 23.43 10.92 3.53
N ALA A 338 22.47 11.72 4.01
CA ALA A 338 21.12 11.71 3.46
C ALA A 338 21.12 12.08 1.96
N ALA A 339 21.99 13.02 1.56
CA ALA A 339 22.11 13.47 0.17
C ALA A 339 22.63 12.38 -0.77
N SER A 340 23.43 11.43 -0.26
CA SER A 340 23.89 10.30 -1.07
C SER A 340 22.75 9.40 -1.59
N TYR A 341 21.59 9.43 -0.93
CA TYR A 341 20.39 8.68 -1.33
C TYR A 341 19.37 9.55 -2.08
N VAL A 342 19.18 10.81 -1.68
CA VAL A 342 18.19 11.74 -2.27
C VAL A 342 18.79 13.12 -2.56
N PRO A 343 19.70 13.23 -3.55
CA PRO A 343 20.54 14.43 -3.74
C PRO A 343 19.76 15.71 -4.06
N ASN A 344 18.55 15.60 -4.60
CA ASN A 344 17.70 16.73 -5.01
C ASN A 344 16.61 17.07 -3.97
N ASN A 345 16.73 16.60 -2.72
CA ASN A 345 15.75 16.88 -1.67
C ASN A 345 15.86 18.33 -1.16
N ALA A 346 14.73 19.06 -1.13
CA ALA A 346 14.70 20.46 -0.73
C ALA A 346 15.17 20.72 0.71
N ALA A 347 14.90 19.80 1.65
CA ALA A 347 15.35 19.92 3.03
C ALA A 347 16.88 19.82 3.16
N ILE A 348 17.50 18.97 2.33
CA ILE A 348 18.96 18.81 2.29
C ILE A 348 19.62 20.09 1.77
N GLU A 349 19.09 20.68 0.71
CA GLU A 349 19.57 21.96 0.18
C GLU A 349 19.38 23.12 1.16
N TYR A 350 18.26 23.13 1.87
CA TYR A 350 18.01 24.09 2.95
C TYR A 350 19.08 23.97 4.05
N ASN A 351 19.32 22.74 4.53
CA ASN A 351 20.33 22.47 5.56
C ASN A 351 21.74 22.85 5.10
N ARG A 352 22.12 22.57 3.85
CA ARG A 352 23.42 23.01 3.29
C ARG A 352 23.61 24.52 3.39
N LYS A 353 22.58 25.31 3.04
CA LYS A 353 22.62 26.77 3.17
C LYS A 353 22.74 27.22 4.63
N TYR A 354 21.98 26.59 5.51
CA TYR A 354 22.04 26.83 6.95
C TYR A 354 23.45 26.58 7.51
N PHE A 355 24.04 25.42 7.27
CA PHE A 355 25.38 25.09 7.79
C PHE A 355 26.48 25.95 7.18
N ARG A 356 26.40 26.33 5.88
CA ARG A 356 27.33 27.31 5.29
C ARG A 356 27.34 28.61 6.10
N SER A 357 26.18 29.13 6.46
CA SER A 357 26.08 30.36 7.24
C SER A 357 26.72 30.23 8.63
N ILE A 358 26.56 29.08 9.29
CA ILE A 358 27.19 28.79 10.59
C ILE A 358 28.70 28.72 10.48
N PHE A 359 29.21 27.96 9.52
CA PHE A 359 30.66 27.78 9.35
C PHE A 359 31.35 29.08 8.93
N ASP A 360 30.69 29.92 8.12
CA ASP A 360 31.21 31.24 7.75
C ASP A 360 31.26 32.20 8.95
N GLN A 361 30.30 32.12 9.88
CA GLN A 361 30.33 32.89 11.12
C GLN A 361 31.46 32.42 12.04
N GLN A 362 31.64 31.10 12.21
CA GLN A 362 32.72 30.54 13.03
C GLN A 362 34.11 30.93 12.52
N LYS A 363 34.31 30.97 11.20
CA LYS A 363 35.56 31.45 10.58
C LYS A 363 35.84 32.93 10.80
N LYS A 364 34.82 33.76 11.04
CA LYS A 364 34.97 35.19 11.33
C LYS A 364 35.21 35.49 12.81
N SER A 365 34.90 34.53 13.69
CA SER A 365 35.12 34.63 15.14
C SER A 365 36.46 34.04 15.61
N LEU A 366 37.19 33.39 14.71
CA LEU A 366 38.58 32.92 14.87
C LEU A 366 39.52 33.97 14.27
#